data_AF-A0A847I128-F1
#
_entry.id   AF-A0A847I128-F1
#
_cell.length_a   1.000
_cell.length_b   1.000
_cell.length_c   1.000
_cell.angle_alpha   90.00
_cell.angle_beta   90.00
_cell.angle_gamma   90.00
#
_symmetry.space_group_name_H-M   'P 1'
#
loop_
_entity.id
_entity.type
_entity.pdbx_description
1 polymer ?
#
loop_
_entity_poly.entity_id
_entity_poly.type
_entity_poly.pdbx_seq_one_letter_code
_entity_poly.pdbx_strand_id
1 'polypeptide(L)'
;MSNTGAPGNEFGVLARTSRPGPQPFVLKAGETFGVFDSFGDLRPDESSEQGVYHAGMRHLSRLEFQIWGAGPLLLSSTVRQDNCALTVHLTNPDITRADQVIVPRGALYMARTTVLAEHACVQRMRVSSYSDQEIVIPVRLLAAADFCDIFQIRGMPRTQYGRPRPPTFEAGELTFEYEGRDQVVRSTRLRVRPAPDRHFVGGVELQYTLPPRATSELEFIFDFRGELPAPKLQVSFERARDLQCDSLARARQSACRITTSHEQFNDWLERSFVDVHMLVTTTQFGRFPYAGIPWYSAPFGRDGLITALELLWVDP
;
A
#
# COMPACT_ATOMS: atom_id res chain seq x y z
N MET A 1 46.03 -32.92 -13.55
CA MET A 1 45.56 -33.14 -12.16
C MET A 1 45.17 -31.78 -11.58
N SER A 2 43.91 -31.68 -11.10
CA SER A 2 43.32 -30.72 -10.14
C SER A 2 43.68 -29.22 -10.27
N ASN A 3 42.80 -28.31 -10.71
CA ASN A 3 41.50 -27.87 -10.16
C ASN A 3 41.59 -27.35 -8.71
N THR A 4 41.36 -26.04 -8.52
CA THR A 4 40.23 -25.51 -7.70
C THR A 4 40.02 -24.03 -7.99
N GLY A 5 38.93 -23.74 -8.71
CA GLY A 5 38.33 -22.41 -8.77
C GLY A 5 37.72 -22.03 -7.42
N ALA A 6 37.90 -20.76 -7.04
CA ALA A 6 37.09 -20.15 -5.99
C ALA A 6 35.78 -19.65 -6.64
N PRO A 7 34.61 -20.00 -6.13
CA PRO A 7 33.36 -19.49 -6.66
C PRO A 7 33.25 -17.99 -6.32
N GLY A 8 33.17 -17.17 -7.37
CA GLY A 8 32.72 -15.79 -7.24
C GLY A 8 31.34 -15.79 -6.60
N ASN A 9 31.15 -14.95 -5.60
CA ASN A 9 29.87 -14.75 -4.95
C ASN A 9 28.92 -14.03 -5.93
N GLU A 10 28.30 -14.78 -6.85
CA GLU A 10 27.39 -14.29 -7.90
C GLU A 10 26.04 -13.76 -7.37
N PHE A 11 25.84 -13.78 -6.05
CA PHE A 11 24.65 -13.22 -5.38
C PHE A 11 24.96 -12.01 -4.51
N GLY A 12 26.01 -11.25 -4.84
CA GLY A 12 26.28 -9.95 -4.25
C GLY A 12 25.19 -8.94 -4.62
N VAL A 13 24.13 -8.89 -3.80
CA VAL A 13 23.08 -7.87 -3.90
C VAL A 13 23.71 -6.52 -3.55
N LEU A 14 24.03 -5.73 -4.57
CA LEU A 14 24.42 -4.34 -4.40
C LEU A 14 23.19 -3.54 -3.98
N ALA A 15 22.94 -3.46 -2.67
CA ALA A 15 22.06 -2.46 -2.11
C ALA A 15 22.70 -1.09 -2.36
N ARG A 16 22.30 -0.43 -3.45
CA ARG A 16 22.71 0.95 -3.70
C ARG A 16 22.11 1.80 -2.59
N THR A 17 23.00 2.41 -1.80
CA THR A 17 22.71 3.31 -0.69
C THR A 17 21.52 4.23 -0.99
N SER A 18 20.41 3.99 -0.30
CA SER A 18 19.25 4.87 -0.26
C SER A 18 19.69 6.19 0.37
N ARG A 19 19.53 7.30 -0.37
CA ARG A 19 19.60 8.64 0.23
C ARG A 19 18.49 8.71 1.29
N PRO A 20 18.72 9.31 2.48
CA PRO A 20 17.67 9.44 3.48
C PRO A 20 16.68 10.52 3.02
N GLY A 21 15.75 10.14 2.16
CA GLY A 21 14.45 10.79 2.09
C GLY A 21 13.63 10.43 3.34
N PRO A 22 12.46 11.05 3.55
CA PRO A 22 11.55 10.63 4.61
C PRO A 22 11.30 9.11 4.50
N GLN A 23 11.38 8.42 5.65
CA GLN A 23 11.24 6.96 5.71
C GLN A 23 9.88 6.56 5.12
N PRO A 24 9.82 5.61 4.18
CA PRO A 24 8.57 5.23 3.55
C PRO A 24 7.63 4.56 4.56
N PHE A 25 6.33 4.67 4.32
CA PHE A 25 5.32 4.02 5.15
C PHE A 25 5.03 2.62 4.60
N VAL A 26 5.11 1.62 5.47
CA VAL A 26 4.95 0.22 5.11
C VAL A 26 3.70 -0.37 5.74
N LEU A 27 2.91 -1.08 4.95
CA LEU A 27 1.77 -1.90 5.40
C LEU A 27 1.92 -3.31 4.85
N LYS A 28 1.40 -4.33 5.57
CA LYS A 28 1.34 -5.71 5.08
C LYS A 28 0.07 -6.43 5.54
N ALA A 29 -0.42 -7.29 4.66
CA ALA A 29 -1.59 -8.15 4.83
C ALA A 29 -1.34 -9.46 4.08
N GLY A 30 -0.88 -10.51 4.78
CA GLY A 30 -0.53 -11.78 4.15
C GLY A 30 0.53 -11.61 3.07
N GLU A 31 0.21 -12.00 1.83
CA GLU A 31 1.04 -11.87 0.63
C GLU A 31 1.01 -10.47 -0.03
N THR A 32 0.19 -9.55 0.49
CA THR A 32 0.10 -8.16 0.01
C THR A 32 0.88 -7.24 0.93
N PHE A 33 1.76 -6.41 0.37
CA PHE A 33 2.40 -5.32 1.11
C PHE A 33 2.47 -4.04 0.26
N GLY A 34 2.55 -2.89 0.92
CA GLY A 34 2.60 -1.59 0.28
C GLY A 34 3.71 -0.73 0.85
N VAL A 35 4.40 0.00 -0.02
CA VAL A 35 5.44 0.98 0.32
C VAL A 35 4.99 2.33 -0.23
N PHE A 36 4.57 3.22 0.67
CA PHE A 36 3.97 4.52 0.35
C PHE A 36 4.90 5.67 0.71
N ASP A 37 4.76 6.79 -0.01
CA ASP A 37 5.38 8.06 0.38
C ASP A 37 4.66 8.72 1.56
N SER A 38 5.11 9.90 1.96
CA SER A 38 4.48 10.68 3.05
C SER A 38 3.09 11.23 2.72
N PHE A 39 2.68 11.23 1.44
CA PHE A 39 1.35 11.62 1.00
C PHE A 39 0.39 10.43 0.92
N GLY A 40 0.88 9.20 1.12
CA GLY A 40 0.13 7.98 0.85
C GLY A 40 -0.08 7.75 -0.65
N ASP A 41 0.76 8.37 -1.48
CA ASP A 41 0.87 8.20 -2.93
C ASP A 41 1.96 7.15 -3.23
N LEU A 42 2.01 6.72 -4.50
CA LEU A 42 3.04 5.87 -5.09
C LEU A 42 3.58 6.59 -6.33
N ARG A 43 4.83 7.05 -6.26
CA ARG A 43 5.50 7.82 -7.32
C ARG A 43 6.75 7.07 -7.77
N PRO A 44 6.72 6.47 -8.97
CA PRO A 44 7.78 5.56 -9.42
C PRO A 44 9.14 6.23 -9.70
N ASP A 45 9.19 7.57 -9.79
CA ASP A 45 10.39 8.38 -10.09
C ASP A 45 11.17 8.82 -8.84
N GLU A 46 10.51 8.97 -7.69
CA GLU A 46 11.15 9.37 -6.42
C GLU A 46 11.81 8.18 -5.68
N SER A 47 11.24 6.98 -5.77
CA SER A 47 11.80 5.74 -5.24
C SER A 47 11.29 4.53 -6.04
N SER A 48 12.22 3.75 -6.61
CA SER A 48 11.84 2.57 -7.42
C SER A 48 11.13 1.49 -6.62
N GLU A 49 11.19 1.54 -5.28
CA GLU A 49 10.63 0.55 -4.38
C GLU A 49 9.16 0.80 -4.03
N GLN A 50 8.66 2.03 -4.24
CA GLN A 50 7.27 2.36 -3.96
C GLN A 50 6.33 1.51 -4.82
N GLY A 51 5.25 1.07 -4.21
CA GLY A 51 4.24 0.27 -4.89
C GLY A 51 3.41 -0.55 -3.92
N VAL A 52 2.33 -1.12 -4.44
CA VAL A 52 1.62 -2.23 -3.78
C VAL A 52 1.97 -3.52 -4.50
N TYR A 53 2.47 -4.47 -3.73
CA TYR A 53 2.94 -5.76 -4.18
C TYR A 53 1.99 -6.82 -3.68
N HIS A 54 1.70 -7.80 -4.52
CA HIS A 54 0.93 -8.98 -4.16
C HIS A 54 1.62 -10.21 -4.74
N ALA A 55 1.83 -11.24 -3.92
CA ALA A 55 2.47 -12.49 -4.33
C ALA A 55 3.79 -12.28 -5.10
N GLY A 56 4.63 -11.35 -4.61
CA GLY A 56 5.96 -11.07 -5.16
C GLY A 56 6.00 -10.16 -6.40
N MET A 57 4.87 -9.60 -6.85
CA MET A 57 4.79 -8.74 -8.03
C MET A 57 4.15 -7.39 -7.72
N ARG A 58 4.65 -6.30 -8.32
CA ARG A 58 4.12 -4.95 -8.13
C ARG A 58 2.85 -4.76 -8.96
N HIS A 59 1.72 -4.84 -8.28
CA HIS A 59 0.40 -4.67 -8.88
C HIS A 59 0.00 -3.20 -9.06
N LEU A 60 0.52 -2.29 -8.23
CA LEU A 60 0.28 -0.87 -8.34
C LEU A 60 1.62 -0.14 -8.25
N SER A 61 2.08 0.41 -9.38
CA SER A 61 3.35 1.11 -9.52
C SER A 61 3.22 2.63 -9.48
N ARG A 62 2.00 3.14 -9.70
CA ARG A 62 1.66 4.55 -9.55
C ARG A 62 0.30 4.71 -8.90
N LEU A 63 0.20 5.65 -7.98
CA LEU A 63 -1.03 6.08 -7.32
C LEU A 63 -0.87 7.52 -6.89
N GLU A 64 -1.54 8.46 -7.55
CA GLU A 64 -1.46 9.88 -7.19
C GLU A 64 -2.87 10.47 -7.16
N PHE A 65 -3.16 11.18 -6.08
CA PHE A 65 -4.41 11.90 -5.90
C PHE A 65 -4.21 13.38 -6.14
N GLN A 66 -5.01 13.94 -7.03
CA GLN A 66 -4.94 15.34 -7.41
C GLN A 66 -6.29 16.03 -7.23
N ILE A 67 -6.24 17.28 -6.79
CA ILE A 67 -7.36 18.22 -6.70
C ILE A 67 -6.99 19.46 -7.51
N TRP A 68 -7.89 19.94 -8.37
CA TRP A 68 -7.60 21.07 -9.27
C TRP A 68 -6.30 20.92 -10.08
N GLY A 69 -5.97 19.68 -10.48
CA GLY A 69 -4.80 19.37 -11.30
C GLY A 69 -3.46 19.36 -10.56
N ALA A 70 -3.45 19.54 -9.22
CA ALA A 70 -2.26 19.50 -8.39
C ALA A 70 -2.43 18.56 -7.19
N GLY A 71 -1.32 18.13 -6.60
CA GLY A 71 -1.34 17.39 -5.33
C GLY A 71 -1.79 18.29 -4.16
N PRO A 72 -2.48 17.73 -3.16
CA PRO A 72 -2.79 18.47 -1.94
C PRO A 72 -1.52 18.74 -1.11
N LEU A 73 -1.64 19.66 -0.15
CA LEU A 73 -0.58 19.97 0.81
C LEU A 73 -0.60 18.98 1.98
N LEU A 74 0.57 18.48 2.36
CA LEU A 74 0.73 17.59 3.52
C LEU A 74 0.65 18.37 4.84
N LEU A 75 -0.15 17.89 5.77
CA LEU A 75 -0.19 18.35 7.16
C LEU A 75 0.56 17.39 8.08
N SER A 76 0.28 16.09 7.97
CA SER A 76 0.95 15.03 8.73
C SER A 76 0.67 13.65 8.13
N SER A 77 1.48 12.67 8.49
CA SER A 77 1.34 11.27 8.05
C SER A 77 1.76 10.34 9.18
N THR A 78 0.92 9.37 9.51
CA THR A 78 1.14 8.46 10.64
C THR A 78 0.61 7.07 10.30
N VAL A 79 1.44 6.04 10.48
CA VAL A 79 0.95 4.66 10.58
C VAL A 79 0.44 4.44 11.99
N ARG A 80 -0.78 3.89 12.12
CA ARG A 80 -1.35 3.58 13.43
C ARG A 80 -0.40 2.67 14.21
N GLN A 81 -0.41 2.79 15.54
CA GLN A 81 0.46 1.98 16.41
C GLN A 81 0.28 0.46 16.22
N ASP A 82 -0.89 0.02 15.73
CA ASP A 82 -1.22 -1.36 15.40
C ASP A 82 -0.79 -1.80 13.98
N ASN A 83 -0.07 -0.96 13.22
CA ASN A 83 0.31 -1.17 11.82
C ASN A 83 -0.87 -1.54 10.88
N CYS A 84 -2.13 -1.36 11.31
CA CYS A 84 -3.30 -1.78 10.55
C CYS A 84 -3.72 -0.78 9.46
N ALA A 85 -3.31 0.49 9.60
CA ALA A 85 -3.62 1.52 8.61
C ALA A 85 -2.59 2.64 8.59
N LEU A 86 -2.41 3.24 7.41
CA LEU A 86 -1.70 4.51 7.21
C LEU A 86 -2.74 5.62 7.12
N THR A 87 -2.63 6.65 7.97
CA THR A 87 -3.45 7.85 7.90
C THR A 87 -2.60 9.06 7.50
N VAL A 88 -3.04 9.78 6.48
CA VAL A 88 -2.39 11.00 5.98
C VAL A 88 -3.39 12.15 6.02
N HIS A 89 -2.98 13.24 6.66
CA HIS A 89 -3.74 14.47 6.79
C HIS A 89 -3.25 15.49 5.77
N LEU A 90 -4.19 16.01 4.99
CA LEU A 90 -3.95 16.82 3.81
C LEU A 90 -4.86 18.07 3.81
N THR A 91 -4.47 19.10 3.07
CA THR A 91 -5.29 20.29 2.83
C THR A 91 -5.12 20.81 1.40
N ASN A 92 -6.02 21.68 0.93
CA ASN A 92 -5.89 22.30 -0.38
C ASN A 92 -4.93 23.51 -0.34
N PRO A 93 -4.19 23.78 -1.42
CA PRO A 93 -3.54 25.08 -1.63
C PRO A 93 -4.56 26.16 -2.00
N ASP A 94 -4.11 27.41 -2.16
CA ASP A 94 -4.94 28.46 -2.77
C ASP A 94 -5.29 28.06 -4.21
N ILE A 95 -6.59 28.05 -4.51
CA ILE A 95 -7.09 27.77 -5.85
C ILE A 95 -7.51 29.09 -6.47
N THR A 96 -6.91 29.44 -7.61
CA THR A 96 -7.16 30.70 -8.30
C THR A 96 -7.89 30.50 -9.63
N ARG A 97 -8.69 31.48 -10.01
CA ARG A 97 -9.31 31.62 -11.34
C ARG A 97 -9.16 33.07 -11.78
N ALA A 98 -8.51 33.30 -12.92
CA ALA A 98 -8.20 34.67 -13.41
C ALA A 98 -7.54 35.54 -12.31
N ASP A 99 -6.50 35.00 -11.66
CA ASP A 99 -5.73 35.62 -10.57
C ASP A 99 -6.52 35.98 -9.29
N GLN A 100 -7.77 35.54 -9.18
CA GLN A 100 -8.56 35.67 -7.96
C GLN A 100 -8.65 34.32 -7.24
N VAL A 101 -8.40 34.31 -5.93
CA VAL A 101 -8.54 33.11 -5.09
C VAL A 101 -10.03 32.77 -4.96
N ILE A 102 -10.43 31.62 -5.50
CA ILE A 102 -11.81 31.11 -5.42
C ILE A 102 -12.00 30.12 -4.28
N VAL A 103 -10.93 29.42 -3.87
CA VAL A 103 -10.92 28.56 -2.69
C VAL A 103 -9.63 28.86 -1.94
N PRO A 104 -9.70 29.45 -0.73
CA PRO A 104 -8.51 29.77 0.03
C PRO A 104 -7.84 28.49 0.52
N ARG A 105 -6.52 28.55 0.70
CA ARG A 105 -5.73 27.51 1.36
C ARG A 105 -6.35 27.17 2.71
N GLY A 106 -6.46 25.89 3.03
CA GLY A 106 -7.03 25.46 4.31
C GLY A 106 -8.55 25.38 4.33
N ALA A 107 -9.25 25.73 3.24
CA ALA A 107 -10.71 25.61 3.16
C ALA A 107 -11.19 24.15 3.22
N LEU A 108 -10.34 23.21 2.81
CA LEU A 108 -10.59 21.78 2.85
C LEU A 108 -9.60 21.09 3.78
N TYR A 109 -10.13 20.18 4.59
CA TYR A 109 -9.35 19.18 5.28
C TYR A 109 -9.64 17.80 4.70
N MET A 110 -8.59 17.03 4.49
CA MET A 110 -8.65 15.71 3.89
C MET A 110 -7.92 14.72 4.79
N ALA A 111 -8.58 13.62 5.14
CA ALA A 111 -7.97 12.51 5.86
C ALA A 111 -8.01 11.26 4.98
N ARG A 112 -6.85 10.87 4.45
CA ARG A 112 -6.67 9.64 3.67
C ARG A 112 -6.26 8.51 4.59
N THR A 113 -7.06 7.45 4.67
CA THR A 113 -6.70 6.23 5.39
C THR A 113 -6.51 5.09 4.40
N THR A 114 -5.36 4.44 4.42
CA THR A 114 -5.02 3.28 3.58
C THR A 114 -4.97 2.02 4.44
N VAL A 115 -5.64 0.97 4.00
CA VAL A 115 -5.64 -0.36 4.63
C VAL A 115 -5.36 -1.42 3.58
N LEU A 116 -4.53 -2.41 3.93
CA LEU A 116 -4.31 -3.59 3.10
C LEU A 116 -5.13 -4.78 3.61
N ALA A 117 -5.65 -5.55 2.66
CA ALA A 117 -6.18 -6.89 2.87
C ALA A 117 -5.38 -7.87 1.99
N GLU A 118 -5.59 -9.18 2.20
CA GLU A 118 -4.80 -10.23 1.55
C GLU A 118 -4.69 -10.10 0.02
N HIS A 119 -5.74 -9.59 -0.65
CA HIS A 119 -5.77 -9.37 -2.09
C HIS A 119 -6.22 -7.94 -2.47
N ALA A 120 -6.16 -6.98 -1.56
CA ALA A 120 -6.69 -5.65 -1.84
C ALA A 120 -5.94 -4.53 -1.11
N CYS A 121 -5.96 -3.35 -1.70
CA CYS A 121 -5.61 -2.09 -1.07
C CYS A 121 -6.82 -1.17 -1.12
N VAL A 122 -7.28 -0.71 0.04
CA VAL A 122 -8.44 0.19 0.13
C VAL A 122 -8.00 1.51 0.72
N GLN A 123 -8.29 2.60 0.01
CA GLN A 123 -8.10 3.96 0.49
C GLN A 123 -9.46 4.62 0.71
N ARG A 124 -9.67 5.18 1.90
CA ARG A 124 -10.78 6.08 2.18
C ARG A 124 -10.25 7.50 2.33
N MET A 125 -10.82 8.43 1.56
CA MET A 125 -10.55 9.85 1.67
C MET A 125 -11.78 10.54 2.26
N ARG A 126 -11.69 10.97 3.51
CA ARG A 126 -12.69 11.83 4.12
C ARG A 126 -12.34 13.28 3.82
N VAL A 127 -13.27 14.04 3.24
CA VAL A 127 -13.07 15.45 2.87
C VAL A 127 -14.07 16.30 3.65
N SER A 128 -13.57 17.28 4.38
CA SER A 128 -14.35 18.23 5.18
C SER A 128 -14.15 19.65 4.64
N SER A 129 -15.26 20.35 4.38
CA SER A 129 -15.26 21.77 4.01
C SER A 129 -15.37 22.63 5.25
N TYR A 130 -14.54 23.67 5.34
CA TYR A 130 -14.67 24.77 6.30
C TYR A 130 -15.19 26.05 5.65
N SER A 131 -15.56 25.99 4.37
CA SER A 131 -16.16 27.10 3.64
C SER A 131 -17.65 27.25 3.97
N ASP A 132 -18.13 28.48 3.88
CA ASP A 132 -19.56 28.84 3.95
C ASP A 132 -20.26 28.74 2.59
N GLN A 133 -19.51 28.39 1.53
CA GLN A 133 -20.02 28.16 0.18
C GLN A 133 -19.79 26.70 -0.24
N GLU A 134 -20.61 26.24 -1.17
CA GLU A 134 -20.41 24.96 -1.84
C GLU A 134 -19.11 24.98 -2.63
N ILE A 135 -18.34 23.89 -2.54
CA ILE A 135 -17.09 23.74 -3.29
C ILE A 135 -17.25 22.55 -4.24
N VAL A 136 -17.01 22.79 -5.53
CA VAL A 136 -16.88 21.73 -6.54
C VAL A 136 -15.40 21.42 -6.73
N ILE A 137 -15.01 20.20 -6.39
CA ILE A 137 -13.61 19.74 -6.36
C ILE A 137 -13.39 18.79 -7.54
N PRO A 138 -12.69 19.21 -8.62
CA PRO A 138 -12.27 18.28 -9.66
C PRO A 138 -11.16 17.39 -9.09
N VAL A 139 -11.50 16.12 -8.89
CA VAL A 139 -10.62 15.08 -8.38
C VAL A 139 -10.12 14.24 -9.56
N ARG A 140 -8.82 13.97 -9.57
CA ARG A 140 -8.18 13.05 -10.50
C ARG A 140 -7.35 12.04 -9.73
N LEU A 141 -7.56 10.76 -10.00
CA LEU A 141 -6.76 9.68 -9.45
C LEU A 141 -5.96 9.05 -10.59
N LEU A 142 -4.64 9.15 -10.53
CA LEU A 142 -3.72 8.52 -11.47
C LEU A 142 -3.32 7.17 -10.92
N ALA A 143 -3.37 6.13 -11.75
CA ALA A 143 -3.01 4.76 -11.39
C ALA A 143 -2.24 4.09 -12.52
N ALA A 144 -1.24 3.28 -12.17
CA ALA A 144 -0.55 2.42 -13.13
C ALA A 144 -0.17 1.09 -12.48
N ALA A 145 -0.13 0.03 -13.29
CA ALA A 145 0.33 -1.29 -12.93
C ALA A 145 1.38 -1.74 -13.94
N ASP A 146 2.59 -2.06 -13.47
CA ASP A 146 3.68 -2.55 -14.32
C ASP A 146 3.90 -4.06 -14.20
N PHE A 147 3.39 -4.68 -13.13
CA PHE A 147 3.60 -6.09 -12.82
C PHE A 147 5.10 -6.44 -12.80
N CYS A 148 5.95 -5.53 -12.33
CA CYS A 148 7.37 -5.87 -12.12
C CYS A 148 7.51 -6.78 -10.90
N ASP A 149 8.20 -7.92 -11.05
CA ASP A 149 8.55 -8.75 -9.89
C ASP A 149 9.66 -8.11 -9.05
N ILE A 150 9.82 -8.57 -7.81
CA ILE A 150 10.78 -7.98 -6.88
C ILE A 150 12.23 -8.00 -7.39
N PHE A 151 12.63 -8.97 -8.21
CA PHE A 151 13.99 -9.01 -8.76
C PHE A 151 14.19 -7.93 -9.83
N GLN A 152 13.18 -7.67 -10.66
CA GLN A 152 13.19 -6.54 -11.60
C GLN A 152 13.34 -5.20 -10.87
N ILE A 153 12.60 -5.00 -9.78
CA ILE A 153 12.68 -3.78 -8.96
C ILE A 153 14.06 -3.62 -8.31
N ARG A 154 14.70 -4.73 -7.96
CA ARG A 154 16.08 -4.76 -7.44
C ARG A 154 17.16 -4.52 -8.49
N GLY A 155 16.77 -4.24 -9.74
CA GLY A 155 17.69 -3.98 -10.84
C GLY A 155 18.25 -5.24 -11.48
N MET A 156 17.64 -6.42 -11.27
CA MET A 156 17.97 -7.61 -12.06
C MET A 156 17.16 -7.59 -13.36
N PRO A 157 17.77 -7.25 -14.51
CA PRO A 157 17.03 -7.16 -15.77
C PRO A 157 16.50 -8.53 -16.17
N ARG A 158 15.32 -8.55 -16.79
CA ARG A 158 14.77 -9.75 -17.40
C ARG A 158 15.13 -9.74 -18.88
N THR A 159 15.51 -10.91 -19.39
CA THR A 159 15.72 -11.11 -20.83
C THR A 159 14.41 -11.31 -21.58
N GLN A 160 13.35 -11.73 -20.89
CA GLN A 160 12.05 -12.05 -21.45
C GLN A 160 10.94 -11.60 -20.50
N TYR A 161 9.94 -10.90 -21.04
CA TYR A 161 8.81 -10.35 -20.30
C TYR A 161 7.51 -11.06 -20.68
N GLY A 162 6.49 -10.93 -19.85
CA GLY A 162 5.11 -11.26 -20.22
C GLY A 162 4.50 -10.19 -21.14
N ARG A 163 3.19 -10.25 -21.32
CA ARG A 163 2.45 -9.39 -22.25
C ARG A 163 1.49 -8.49 -21.47
N PRO A 164 1.78 -7.18 -21.34
CA PRO A 164 0.80 -6.23 -20.82
C PRO A 164 -0.35 -6.11 -21.82
N ARG A 165 -1.59 -6.01 -21.31
CA ARG A 165 -2.78 -5.74 -22.12
C ARG A 165 -3.18 -4.27 -21.94
N PRO A 166 -3.82 -3.66 -22.95
CA PRO A 166 -4.38 -2.31 -22.80
C PRO A 166 -5.36 -2.26 -21.62
N PRO A 167 -5.35 -1.21 -20.79
CA PRO A 167 -6.31 -1.06 -19.72
C PRO A 167 -7.75 -1.04 -20.26
N THR A 168 -8.66 -1.74 -19.60
CA THR A 168 -10.08 -1.82 -19.98
C THR A 168 -10.97 -1.15 -18.94
N PHE A 169 -12.15 -0.72 -19.38
CA PHE A 169 -13.18 -0.12 -18.54
C PHE A 169 -14.49 -0.86 -18.74
N GLU A 170 -14.84 -1.70 -17.77
CA GLU A 170 -16.03 -2.55 -17.85
C GLU A 170 -16.74 -2.55 -16.49
N ALA A 171 -18.07 -2.53 -16.51
CA ALA A 171 -18.89 -2.56 -15.30
C ALA A 171 -18.52 -1.50 -14.22
N GLY A 172 -17.99 -0.34 -14.64
CA GLY A 172 -17.58 0.75 -13.75
C GLY A 172 -16.21 0.56 -13.07
N GLU A 173 -15.39 -0.37 -13.56
CA GLU A 173 -14.06 -0.67 -13.03
C GLU A 173 -12.98 -0.42 -14.08
N LEU A 174 -11.87 0.20 -13.66
CA LEU A 174 -10.65 0.28 -14.47
C LEU A 174 -9.79 -0.96 -14.20
N THR A 175 -9.47 -1.73 -15.23
CA THR A 175 -8.68 -2.97 -15.08
C THR A 175 -7.36 -2.87 -15.84
N PHE A 176 -6.27 -3.18 -15.14
CA PHE A 176 -4.96 -3.45 -15.73
C PHE A 176 -4.75 -4.96 -15.78
N GLU A 177 -4.30 -5.51 -16.90
CA GLU A 177 -4.01 -6.93 -17.03
C GLU A 177 -2.61 -7.18 -17.59
N TYR A 178 -2.01 -8.28 -17.13
CA TYR A 178 -0.71 -8.74 -17.58
C TYR A 178 -0.70 -10.27 -17.66
N GLU A 179 -0.39 -10.79 -18.84
CA GLU A 179 -0.22 -12.21 -19.05
C GLU A 179 1.25 -12.58 -18.80
N GLY A 180 1.50 -13.30 -17.72
CA GLY A 180 2.83 -13.79 -17.40
C GLY A 180 3.28 -14.87 -18.37
N ARG A 181 4.59 -15.15 -18.35
CA ARG A 181 5.18 -16.22 -19.18
C ARG A 181 4.74 -17.63 -18.77
N ASP A 182 4.28 -17.74 -17.53
CA ASP A 182 3.60 -18.89 -16.96
C ASP A 182 2.16 -19.05 -17.48
N GLN A 183 1.72 -18.20 -18.42
CA GLN A 183 0.35 -18.15 -18.95
C GLN A 183 -0.69 -17.77 -17.89
N VAL A 184 -0.24 -17.28 -16.74
CA VAL A 184 -1.09 -16.81 -15.67
C VAL A 184 -1.43 -15.34 -15.92
N VAL A 185 -2.73 -15.06 -16.08
CA VAL A 185 -3.24 -13.70 -16.24
C VAL A 185 -3.41 -13.06 -14.88
N ARG A 186 -2.65 -11.98 -14.65
CA ARG A 186 -2.70 -11.16 -13.45
C ARG A 186 -3.48 -9.91 -13.74
N SER A 187 -4.28 -9.44 -12.79
CA SER A 187 -5.01 -8.19 -12.94
C SER A 187 -5.01 -7.34 -11.68
N THR A 188 -5.07 -6.03 -11.89
CA THR A 188 -5.30 -5.01 -10.86
C THR A 188 -6.56 -4.25 -11.26
N ARG A 189 -7.59 -4.30 -10.42
CA ARG A 189 -8.89 -3.65 -10.69
C ARG A 189 -9.09 -2.50 -9.73
N LEU A 190 -9.42 -1.33 -10.27
CA LEU A 190 -9.76 -0.13 -9.52
C LEU A 190 -11.28 0.10 -9.59
N ARG A 191 -11.90 0.12 -8.42
CA ARG A 191 -13.27 0.60 -8.22
C ARG A 191 -13.25 1.86 -7.36
N VAL A 192 -14.03 2.87 -7.76
CA VAL A 192 -14.16 4.13 -7.03
C VAL A 192 -15.59 4.33 -6.56
N ARG A 193 -15.76 4.81 -5.33
CA ARG A 193 -17.06 5.14 -4.75
C ARG A 193 -17.02 6.56 -4.17
N PRO A 194 -17.95 7.46 -4.53
CA PRO A 194 -18.94 7.35 -5.60
C PRO A 194 -18.30 7.05 -6.97
N ALA A 195 -19.10 6.54 -7.91
CA ALA A 195 -18.61 6.21 -9.25
C ALA A 195 -18.01 7.45 -9.93
N PRO A 196 -16.90 7.31 -10.66
CA PRO A 196 -16.27 8.44 -11.30
C PRO A 196 -17.08 8.92 -12.50
N ASP A 197 -16.95 10.20 -12.85
CA ASP A 197 -17.63 10.78 -14.02
C ASP A 197 -16.99 10.29 -15.32
N ARG A 198 -15.67 10.10 -15.30
CA ARG A 198 -14.88 9.72 -16.47
C ARG A 198 -13.74 8.80 -16.10
N HIS A 199 -13.34 8.02 -17.09
CA HIS A 199 -12.19 7.15 -17.04
C HIS A 199 -11.23 7.50 -18.19
N PHE A 200 -9.93 7.31 -17.99
CA PHE A 200 -8.92 7.50 -19.02
C PHE A 200 -7.76 6.51 -18.83
N VAL A 201 -6.92 6.35 -19.85
CA VAL A 201 -5.74 5.48 -19.78
C VAL A 201 -4.82 5.96 -18.64
N GLY A 202 -4.82 5.20 -17.54
CA GLY A 202 -4.04 5.52 -16.35
C GLY A 202 -4.80 6.23 -15.23
N GLY A 203 -6.14 6.21 -15.21
CA GLY A 203 -6.87 6.72 -14.04
C GLY A 203 -8.35 7.03 -14.23
N VAL A 204 -8.88 7.78 -13.26
CA VAL A 204 -10.28 8.24 -13.23
C VAL A 204 -10.39 9.69 -12.82
N GLU A 205 -11.51 10.33 -13.19
CA GLU A 205 -11.85 11.71 -12.83
C GLU A 205 -13.28 11.79 -12.30
N LEU A 206 -13.49 12.68 -11.34
CA LEU A 206 -14.82 12.99 -10.81
C LEU A 206 -14.90 14.44 -10.31
N GLN A 207 -16.06 15.05 -10.49
CA GLN A 207 -16.46 16.33 -9.93
C GLN A 207 -17.09 16.06 -8.56
N TYR A 208 -16.33 16.32 -7.52
CA TYR A 208 -16.74 16.05 -6.15
C TYR A 208 -17.30 17.30 -5.49
N THR A 209 -18.62 17.38 -5.39
CA THR A 209 -19.32 18.52 -4.79
C THR A 209 -19.47 18.35 -3.29
N LEU A 210 -19.00 19.35 -2.53
CA LEU A 210 -19.08 19.37 -1.08
C LEU A 210 -19.90 20.59 -0.62
N PRO A 211 -21.05 20.37 0.05
CA PRO A 211 -21.85 21.47 0.58
C PRO A 211 -21.10 22.31 1.63
N PRO A 212 -21.59 23.52 1.95
CA PRO A 212 -21.04 24.34 3.02
C PRO A 212 -20.92 23.56 4.32
N ARG A 213 -19.75 23.66 4.98
CA ARG A 213 -19.47 23.01 6.28
C ARG A 213 -19.70 21.49 6.33
N ALA A 214 -19.79 20.82 5.18
CA ALA A 214 -20.09 19.39 5.12
C ALA A 214 -18.83 18.52 5.15
N THR A 215 -19.02 17.26 5.51
CA THR A 215 -18.01 16.21 5.37
C THR A 215 -18.59 15.06 4.55
N SER A 216 -17.82 14.55 3.61
CA SER A 216 -18.19 13.41 2.77
C SER A 216 -16.96 12.53 2.51
N GLU A 217 -17.19 11.33 1.98
CA GLU A 217 -16.14 10.31 1.79
C GLU A 217 -16.04 9.84 0.33
N LEU A 218 -14.81 9.52 -0.07
CA LEU A 218 -14.46 8.83 -1.31
C LEU A 218 -13.73 7.53 -0.94
N GLU A 219 -13.98 6.45 -1.67
CA GLU A 219 -13.23 5.20 -1.54
C GLU A 219 -12.60 4.80 -2.87
N PHE A 220 -11.33 4.40 -2.80
CA PHE A 220 -10.58 3.78 -3.89
C PHE A 220 -10.24 2.35 -3.48
N ILE A 221 -10.80 1.38 -4.19
CA ILE A 221 -10.62 -0.04 -3.90
C ILE A 221 -9.80 -0.65 -5.04
N PHE A 222 -8.59 -1.08 -4.72
CA PHE A 222 -7.72 -1.82 -5.61
C PHE A 222 -7.77 -3.31 -5.24
N ASP A 223 -8.06 -4.14 -6.23
CA ASP A 223 -8.19 -5.58 -6.08
C ASP A 223 -7.16 -6.28 -6.96
N PHE A 224 -6.38 -7.17 -6.34
CA PHE A 224 -5.21 -7.83 -6.96
C PHE A 224 -5.52 -9.31 -7.21
N ARG A 225 -5.28 -9.75 -8.44
CA ARG A 225 -5.62 -11.10 -8.90
C ARG A 225 -4.40 -11.73 -9.54
N GLY A 226 -3.99 -12.88 -9.02
CA GLY A 226 -2.89 -13.69 -9.54
C GLY A 226 -3.38 -14.96 -10.22
N GLU A 227 -4.18 -15.76 -9.52
CA GLU A 227 -4.72 -17.03 -10.03
C GLU A 227 -6.26 -17.01 -9.97
N LEU A 228 -6.93 -17.39 -11.05
CA LEU A 228 -8.37 -17.60 -11.04
C LEU A 228 -8.70 -18.98 -10.44
N PRO A 229 -9.79 -19.13 -9.66
CA PRO A 229 -10.75 -18.10 -9.29
C PRO A 229 -10.35 -17.47 -7.95
N ALA A 230 -9.77 -16.28 -7.98
CA ALA A 230 -9.68 -15.51 -6.76
C ALA A 230 -11.13 -15.09 -6.36
N PRO A 231 -11.53 -15.29 -5.09
CA PRO A 231 -12.91 -15.08 -4.66
C PRO A 231 -13.36 -13.63 -4.94
N LYS A 232 -14.60 -13.43 -5.42
CA LYS A 232 -15.20 -12.09 -5.58
C LYS A 232 -15.30 -11.40 -4.23
N LEU A 233 -14.22 -10.81 -3.76
CA LEU A 233 -14.20 -10.06 -2.54
C LEU A 233 -14.68 -8.65 -2.85
N GLN A 234 -15.93 -8.36 -2.47
CA GLN A 234 -16.31 -6.99 -2.20
C GLN A 234 -15.65 -6.58 -0.88
N VAL A 235 -14.39 -6.18 -0.93
CA VAL A 235 -13.72 -5.59 0.23
C VAL A 235 -14.27 -4.18 0.40
N SER A 236 -15.01 -3.92 1.48
CA SER A 236 -15.23 -2.56 1.96
C SER A 236 -14.06 -2.12 2.83
N PHE A 237 -13.90 -0.81 3.00
CA PHE A 237 -12.88 -0.27 3.90
C PHE A 237 -13.06 -0.78 5.34
N GLU A 238 -14.29 -0.81 5.87
CA GLU A 238 -14.57 -1.37 7.20
C GLU A 238 -14.10 -2.81 7.30
N ARG A 239 -14.44 -3.64 6.31
CA ARG A 239 -14.08 -5.06 6.34
C ARG A 239 -12.58 -5.27 6.26
N ALA A 240 -11.87 -4.52 5.42
CA ALA A 240 -10.41 -4.57 5.35
C ALA A 240 -9.77 -4.21 6.69
N ARG A 241 -10.23 -3.11 7.30
CA ARG A 241 -9.73 -2.61 8.58
C ARG A 241 -9.99 -3.61 9.70
N ASP A 242 -11.22 -4.13 9.79
CA ASP A 242 -11.61 -5.04 10.85
C ASP A 242 -10.81 -6.34 10.76
N LEU A 243 -10.59 -6.87 9.55
CA LEU A 243 -9.73 -8.06 9.37
C LEU A 243 -8.29 -7.83 9.86
N GLN A 244 -7.70 -6.65 9.63
CA GLN A 244 -6.37 -6.31 10.14
C GLN A 244 -6.34 -6.20 11.66
N CYS A 245 -7.26 -5.42 12.23
CA CYS A 245 -7.39 -5.25 13.67
C CYS A 245 -7.63 -6.60 14.38
N ASP A 246 -8.51 -7.43 13.84
CA ASP A 246 -8.84 -8.76 14.38
C ASP A 246 -7.67 -9.73 14.28
N SER A 247 -6.82 -9.60 13.25
CA SER A 247 -5.62 -10.42 13.13
C SER A 247 -4.62 -10.11 14.23
N LEU A 248 -4.36 -8.83 14.50
CA LEU A 248 -3.47 -8.42 15.59
C LEU A 248 -4.08 -8.72 16.97
N ALA A 249 -5.39 -8.50 17.14
CA ALA A 249 -6.07 -8.82 18.38
C ALA A 249 -5.99 -10.31 18.73
N ARG A 250 -6.15 -11.20 17.74
CA ARG A 250 -5.97 -12.65 17.91
C ARG A 250 -4.54 -13.01 18.29
N ALA A 251 -3.55 -12.40 17.64
CA ALA A 251 -2.14 -12.57 18.01
C ALA A 251 -1.88 -12.17 19.48
N ARG A 252 -2.43 -11.04 19.93
CA ARG A 252 -2.31 -10.60 21.33
C ARG A 252 -2.99 -11.55 22.32
N GLN A 253 -4.04 -12.27 21.90
CA GLN A 253 -4.73 -13.25 22.75
C GLN A 253 -3.98 -14.56 22.87
N SER A 254 -3.23 -14.98 21.85
CA SER A 254 -2.42 -16.20 21.88
C SER A 254 -1.07 -16.01 22.56
N ALA A 255 -0.52 -14.79 22.52
CA ALA A 255 0.80 -14.49 23.02
C ALA A 255 0.84 -14.15 24.53
N CYS A 256 1.96 -14.47 25.17
CA CYS A 256 2.31 -14.02 26.50
C CYS A 256 2.51 -12.50 26.51
N ARG A 257 1.84 -11.80 27.44
CA ARG A 257 2.01 -10.36 27.62
C ARG A 257 3.09 -10.07 28.65
N ILE A 258 4.13 -9.36 28.22
CA ILE A 258 5.20 -8.88 29.09
C ILE A 258 4.87 -7.45 29.53
N THR A 259 4.93 -7.17 30.82
CA THR A 259 4.77 -5.81 31.37
C THR A 259 5.85 -5.51 32.38
N THR A 260 6.30 -4.26 32.40
CA THR A 260 7.31 -3.75 33.33
C THR A 260 6.84 -2.44 33.96
N SER A 261 7.55 -1.97 34.99
CA SER A 261 7.34 -0.65 35.57
C SER A 261 7.89 0.51 34.71
N HIS A 262 8.54 0.22 33.58
CA HIS A 262 9.13 1.23 32.71
C HIS A 262 8.31 1.40 31.43
N GLU A 263 7.55 2.49 31.33
CA GLU A 263 6.61 2.72 30.23
C GLU A 263 7.27 2.69 28.85
N GLN A 264 8.42 3.36 28.67
CA GLN A 264 9.11 3.37 27.36
C GLN A 264 9.59 1.97 26.93
N PHE A 265 9.85 1.08 27.89
CA PHE A 265 10.25 -0.29 27.58
C PHE A 265 9.03 -1.11 27.16
N ASN A 266 7.88 -0.88 27.79
CA ASN A 266 6.61 -1.46 27.36
C ASN A 266 6.22 -0.99 25.95
N ASP A 267 6.43 0.29 25.63
CA ASP A 267 6.19 0.83 24.28
C ASP A 267 7.09 0.16 23.23
N TRP A 268 8.36 -0.07 23.58
CA TRP A 268 9.30 -0.77 22.70
C TRP A 268 8.92 -2.24 22.49
N LEU A 269 8.51 -2.95 23.55
CA LEU A 269 8.02 -4.33 23.47
C LEU A 269 6.76 -4.42 22.61
N GLU A 270 5.79 -3.52 22.82
CA GLU A 270 4.56 -3.48 22.02
C GLU A 270 4.87 -3.20 20.55
N ARG A 271 5.76 -2.24 20.27
CA ARG A 271 6.18 -1.95 18.90
C ARG A 271 6.84 -3.16 18.24
N SER A 272 7.73 -3.83 18.96
CA SER A 272 8.43 -5.03 18.46
C SER A 272 7.44 -6.16 18.17
N PHE A 273 6.45 -6.37 19.04
CA PHE A 273 5.38 -7.33 18.84
C PHE A 273 4.57 -7.03 17.57
N VAL A 274 4.08 -5.80 17.42
CA VAL A 274 3.30 -5.41 16.24
C VAL A 274 4.12 -5.53 14.94
N ASP A 275 5.41 -5.16 14.97
CA ASP A 275 6.29 -5.24 13.79
C ASP A 275 6.56 -6.70 13.38
N VAL A 276 6.83 -7.60 14.32
CA VAL A 276 6.98 -9.03 14.05
C VAL A 276 5.68 -9.61 13.49
N HIS A 277 4.54 -9.32 14.12
CA HIS A 277 3.26 -9.89 13.70
C HIS A 277 2.80 -9.38 12.34
N MET A 278 3.16 -8.16 11.96
CA MET A 278 2.96 -7.66 10.59
C MET A 278 3.70 -8.52 9.55
N LEU A 279 4.89 -9.04 9.88
CA LEU A 279 5.69 -9.89 8.99
C LEU A 279 5.18 -11.33 8.91
N VAL A 280 4.35 -11.78 9.84
CA VAL A 280 3.77 -13.13 9.81
C VAL A 280 2.79 -13.27 8.65
N THR A 281 2.93 -14.36 7.90
CA THR A 281 2.00 -14.78 6.86
C THR A 281 1.51 -16.19 7.15
N THR A 282 0.20 -16.44 6.98
CA THR A 282 -0.34 -17.79 7.04
C THR A 282 -0.13 -18.48 5.70
N THR A 283 0.66 -19.55 5.71
CA THR A 283 0.92 -20.40 4.55
C THR A 283 0.13 -21.70 4.65
N GLN A 284 0.19 -22.55 3.63
CA GLN A 284 -0.36 -23.91 3.70
C GLN A 284 0.27 -24.78 4.80
N PHE A 285 1.45 -24.41 5.30
CA PHE A 285 2.17 -25.10 6.38
C PHE A 285 1.97 -24.44 7.75
N GLY A 286 1.14 -23.40 7.84
CA GLY A 286 0.91 -22.62 9.05
C GLY A 286 1.53 -21.22 9.00
N ARG A 287 1.55 -20.55 10.16
CA ARG A 287 2.08 -19.19 10.33
C ARG A 287 3.60 -19.20 10.17
N PHE A 288 4.14 -18.32 9.33
CA PHE A 288 5.58 -18.17 9.13
C PHE A 288 5.96 -16.68 9.07
N PRO A 289 6.97 -16.21 9.84
CA PRO A 289 7.45 -14.84 9.75
C PRO A 289 8.32 -14.63 8.50
N TYR A 290 8.00 -13.62 7.69
CA TYR A 290 8.84 -13.23 6.55
C TYR A 290 9.99 -12.35 7.02
N ALA A 291 11.10 -12.35 6.27
CA ALA A 291 12.33 -11.72 6.73
C ALA A 291 12.32 -10.19 6.70
N GLY A 292 11.47 -9.56 5.88
CA GLY A 292 11.30 -8.11 5.92
C GLY A 292 10.77 -7.49 4.63
N ILE A 293 10.29 -6.26 4.70
CA ILE A 293 9.70 -5.53 3.57
C ILE A 293 10.63 -4.38 3.17
N PRO A 294 10.79 -4.06 1.86
CA PRO A 294 10.17 -4.72 0.69
C PRO A 294 10.94 -5.92 0.14
N TRP A 295 12.22 -6.06 0.45
CA TRP A 295 13.13 -6.91 -0.31
C TRP A 295 13.09 -8.40 0.01
N TYR A 296 12.56 -8.76 1.18
CA TYR A 296 12.61 -10.11 1.73
C TYR A 296 11.24 -10.55 2.23
N SER A 297 10.16 -10.07 1.59
CA SER A 297 8.78 -10.43 1.89
C SER A 297 8.48 -11.81 1.31
N ALA A 298 9.21 -12.82 1.80
CA ALA A 298 9.12 -14.22 1.45
C ALA A 298 9.65 -15.08 2.61
N PRO A 299 9.42 -16.41 2.59
CA PRO A 299 10.01 -17.31 3.57
C PRO A 299 11.53 -17.41 3.42
N PHE A 300 12.26 -16.96 4.45
CA PHE A 300 13.71 -17.18 4.57
C PHE A 300 14.00 -18.07 5.77
N GLY A 301 14.60 -19.24 5.52
CA GLY A 301 14.74 -20.29 6.53
C GLY A 301 15.50 -19.84 7.77
N ARG A 302 16.67 -19.22 7.62
CA ARG A 302 17.50 -18.77 8.76
C ARG A 302 16.75 -17.75 9.60
N ASP A 303 16.29 -16.67 8.97
CA ASP A 303 15.65 -15.54 9.65
C ASP A 303 14.34 -15.97 10.32
N GLY A 304 13.55 -16.81 9.64
CA GLY A 304 12.32 -17.36 10.21
C GLY A 304 12.55 -18.35 11.36
N LEU A 305 13.57 -19.22 11.28
CA LEU A 305 13.91 -20.15 12.35
C LEU A 305 14.40 -19.42 13.60
N ILE A 306 15.28 -18.42 13.44
CA ILE A 306 15.77 -17.62 14.57
C ILE A 306 14.61 -16.87 15.22
N THR A 307 13.78 -16.18 14.41
CA THR A 307 12.61 -15.45 14.92
C THR A 307 11.65 -16.39 15.68
N ALA A 308 11.36 -17.57 15.14
CA ALA A 308 10.49 -18.54 15.80
C ALA A 308 11.10 -19.07 17.12
N LEU A 309 12.40 -19.35 17.16
CA LEU A 309 13.09 -19.80 18.38
C LEU A 309 13.09 -18.70 19.47
N GLU A 310 13.34 -17.45 19.08
CA GLU A 310 13.35 -16.30 20.00
C GLU A 310 11.95 -15.99 20.56
N LEU A 311 10.90 -16.26 19.78
CA LEU A 311 9.51 -16.00 20.17
C LEU A 311 8.79 -17.20 20.78
N LEU A 312 9.38 -18.40 20.78
CA LEU A 312 8.71 -19.63 21.24
C LEU A 312 8.14 -19.53 22.66
N TRP A 313 8.81 -18.78 23.54
CA TRP A 313 8.35 -18.58 24.92
C TRP A 313 7.25 -17.50 25.04
N VAL A 314 7.06 -16.68 24.00
CA VAL A 314 6.08 -15.58 23.93
C VAL A 314 4.85 -16.00 23.12
N ASP A 315 5.00 -16.52 21.90
CA ASP A 315 3.91 -16.96 20.99
C ASP A 315 4.27 -18.36 20.45
N PRO A 316 3.99 -19.43 21.20
CA PRO A 316 4.43 -20.80 20.90
C PRO A 316 3.78 -21.47 19.68
#